data_AF-A0A1F9Q385-F1
#
_entry.id   AF-A0A1F9Q385-F1
#
_cell.length_a   1.000
_cell.length_b   1.000
_cell.length_c   1.000
_cell.angle_alpha   90.00
_cell.angle_beta   90.00
_cell.angle_gamma   90.00
#
_symmetry.space_group_name_H-M   'P 1'
#
loop_
_entity.id
_entity.type
_entity.pdbx_description
1 polymer ?
#
loop_
_entity_poly.entity_id
_entity_poly.type
_entity_poly.pdbx_seq_one_letter_code
_entity_poly.pdbx_strand_id
1 'polypeptide(L)'
;MIEPNSQLTQGQQLLQSVALRYASQHGLHPDKIEWTCPSGDEWWLQVTTAEHSVKVAFSADEIIDFAEGGEGSNSSKVKIRNAFASLAM
;
A
#
# COMPACT_ATOMS: atom_id res chain seq x y z
N MET A 1 7.73 -14.28 -22.30
CA MET A 1 7.32 -12.99 -21.72
C MET A 1 6.63 -13.34 -20.41
N ILE A 2 7.16 -12.93 -19.26
CA ILE A 2 6.54 -13.21 -17.97
C ILE A 2 5.39 -12.20 -17.86
N GLU A 3 4.16 -12.68 -17.99
CA GLU A 3 2.97 -11.86 -17.71
C GLU A 3 3.12 -11.33 -16.28
N PRO A 4 3.04 -10.01 -16.04
CA PRO A 4 2.98 -9.52 -14.67
C PRO A 4 1.74 -10.14 -14.04
N ASN A 5 1.96 -10.89 -12.95
CA ASN A 5 0.93 -11.66 -12.27
C ASN A 5 -0.28 -10.75 -12.02
N SER A 6 -1.38 -10.93 -12.77
CA SER A 6 -2.45 -9.94 -12.88
C SER A 6 -3.05 -9.58 -11.51
N GLN A 7 -3.08 -10.57 -10.61
CA GLN A 7 -3.48 -10.42 -9.21
C GLN A 7 -2.55 -9.51 -8.40
N LEU A 8 -1.23 -9.57 -8.61
CA LEU A 8 -0.27 -8.72 -7.91
C LEU A 8 -0.48 -7.25 -8.29
N THR A 9 -0.63 -6.95 -9.58
CA THR A 9 -0.91 -5.59 -10.05
C THR A 9 -2.26 -5.09 -9.56
N GLN A 10 -3.29 -5.94 -9.58
CA GLN A 10 -4.61 -5.60 -9.06
C GLN A 10 -4.55 -5.30 -7.54
N GLY A 11 -3.88 -6.14 -6.77
CA GLY A 11 -3.70 -5.94 -5.33
C GLY A 11 -2.96 -4.64 -5.02
N GLN A 12 -1.91 -4.32 -5.78
CA GLN A 12 -1.17 -3.06 -5.66
C GLN A 12 -2.08 -1.84 -5.90
N GLN A 13 -2.92 -1.87 -6.94
CA GLN A 13 -3.86 -0.77 -7.24
C GLN A 13 -4.92 -0.60 -6.14
N LEU A 14 -5.43 -1.72 -5.62
CA LEU A 14 -6.41 -1.70 -4.53
C LEU A 14 -5.80 -1.17 -3.23
N LEU A 15 -4.61 -1.65 -2.85
CA LEU A 15 -3.87 -1.18 -1.66
C LEU A 15 -3.51 0.30 -1.79
N GLN A 16 -3.09 0.75 -2.97
CA GLN A 16 -2.84 2.16 -3.26
C GLN A 16 -4.11 3.00 -3.07
N SER A 17 -5.26 2.52 -3.54
CA SER A 17 -6.55 3.21 -3.35
C SER A 17 -6.93 3.31 -1.87
N VAL A 18 -6.64 2.27 -1.08
CA VAL A 18 -6.83 2.29 0.37
C VAL A 18 -5.92 3.32 1.04
N ALA A 19 -4.64 3.35 0.68
CA ALA A 19 -3.68 4.32 1.19
C ALA A 19 -4.07 5.77 0.86
N LEU A 20 -4.52 6.02 -0.36
CA LEU A 20 -5.07 7.32 -0.78
C LEU A 20 -6.26 7.73 0.08
N ARG A 21 -7.20 6.81 0.31
CA ARG A 21 -8.38 7.09 1.15
C ARG A 21 -7.96 7.46 2.58
N TYR A 22 -7.02 6.73 3.18
CA TYR A 22 -6.52 7.06 4.51
C TYR A 22 -5.78 8.40 4.53
N ALA A 23 -4.93 8.69 3.55
CA ALA A 23 -4.27 9.98 3.43
C ALA A 23 -5.29 11.13 3.41
N SER A 24 -6.32 11.04 2.55
CA SER A 24 -7.37 12.06 2.48
C SER A 24 -8.19 12.20 3.78
N GLN A 25 -8.43 11.10 4.51
CA GLN A 25 -9.08 11.15 5.82
C GLN A 25 -8.27 11.92 6.86
N HIS A 26 -6.95 11.95 6.72
CA HIS A 26 -6.04 12.72 7.56
C HIS A 26 -5.74 14.12 6.98
N GLY A 27 -6.43 14.54 5.91
CA GLY A 27 -6.20 15.84 5.26
C GLY A 27 -4.91 15.91 4.44
N LEU A 28 -4.23 14.79 4.25
CA LEU A 28 -2.98 14.70 3.48
C LEU A 28 -3.29 14.66 1.99
N HIS A 29 -2.48 15.36 1.20
CA HIS A 29 -2.50 15.34 -0.25
C HIS A 29 -1.20 14.71 -0.75
N PRO A 30 -1.20 13.43 -1.15
CA PRO A 30 0.00 12.78 -1.67
C PRO A 30 0.41 13.37 -3.02
N ASP A 31 1.63 13.88 -3.08
CA ASP A 31 2.28 14.32 -4.32
C ASP A 31 2.75 13.13 -5.16
N LYS A 32 3.16 12.04 -4.49
CA LYS A 32 3.75 10.87 -5.14
C LYS A 32 3.34 9.58 -4.44
N ILE A 33 2.99 8.57 -5.23
CA ILE A 33 2.73 7.21 -4.73
C ILE A 33 3.42 6.21 -5.63
N GLU A 34 4.27 5.38 -5.04
CA GLU A 34 5.12 4.44 -5.77
C GLU A 34 5.20 3.09 -5.07
N TRP A 35 5.35 2.06 -5.90
CA TRP A 35 5.71 0.71 -5.45
C TRP A 35 7.18 0.47 -5.75
N THR A 36 7.94 0.04 -4.74
CA THR A 36 9.34 -0.38 -4.90
C THR A 36 9.53 -1.79 -4.37
N CYS A 37 10.42 -2.56 -4.99
CA CYS A 37 10.74 -3.92 -4.55
C CYS A 37 12.27 -4.06 -4.47
N PRO A 38 12.90 -3.58 -3.39
CA PRO A 38 14.36 -3.54 -3.29
C PRO A 38 15.00 -4.93 -3.13
N SER A 39 14.26 -5.90 -2.56
CA SER A 39 14.79 -7.22 -2.20
C SER A 39 14.15 -8.38 -2.97
N GLY A 40 13.26 -8.13 -3.93
CA GLY A 40 12.56 -9.17 -4.70
C GLY A 40 11.36 -9.83 -3.99
N ASP A 41 11.45 -10.00 -2.67
CA ASP A 41 10.41 -10.66 -1.86
C ASP A 41 9.50 -9.68 -1.08
N GLU A 42 9.92 -8.42 -0.96
CA GLU A 42 9.21 -7.40 -0.20
C GLU A 42 8.86 -6.20 -1.09
N TRP A 43 7.58 -5.84 -1.09
CA TRP A 43 7.00 -4.73 -1.83
C TRP A 43 6.69 -3.57 -0.89
N TRP A 44 7.22 -2.40 -1.20
CA TRP A 44 7.01 -1.19 -0.42
C TRP A 44 6.09 -0.24 -1.18
N LEU A 45 4.95 0.09 -0.57
CA LEU A 45 4.11 1.21 -0.95
C LEU A 45 4.63 2.46 -0.26
N GLN A 46 5.15 3.41 -1.02
CA GLN A 46 5.58 4.70 -0.52
C GLN A 46 4.60 5.79 -0.95
N VAL A 47 4.08 6.54 0.01
CA VAL A 47 3.19 7.68 -0.18
C VAL A 47 3.91 8.92 0.34
N THR A 48 4.30 9.79 -0.58
CA THR A 48 5.00 11.04 -0.27
C THR A 48 4.05 12.20 -0.43
N THR A 49 4.05 13.08 0.57
CA THR A 49 3.34 14.35 0.63
C THR A 49 4.37 15.47 0.81
N ALA A 50 3.94 16.73 0.72
CA ALA A 50 4.80 17.89 0.96
C ALA A 50 5.55 17.85 2.30
N GLU A 51 4.95 17.26 3.34
CA GLU A 51 5.48 17.30 4.72
C GLU A 51 5.93 15.92 5.25
N HIS A 52 5.42 14.84 4.67
CA HIS A 52 5.62 13.48 5.19
C HIS A 52 5.86 12.45 4.09
N SER A 53 6.61 11.39 4.41
CA SER A 53 6.74 10.19 3.58
C SER A 53 6.33 8.97 4.39
N VAL A 54 5.23 8.33 4.00
CA VAL A 54 4.74 7.07 4.60
C VAL A 54 5.24 5.91 3.77
N LYS A 55 5.79 4.89 4.43
CA LYS A 55 6.18 3.64 3.79
C LYS A 55 5.47 2.47 4.45
N VAL A 56 4.83 1.62 3.66
CA VAL A 56 4.14 0.41 4.11
C VAL A 56 4.70 -0.79 3.36
N ALA A 57 5.17 -1.80 4.09
CA ALA A 57 5.73 -3.01 3.52
C ALA A 57 4.69 -4.14 3.45
N PHE A 58 4.71 -4.84 2.31
CA PHE A 58 3.82 -5.94 1.97
C PHE A 58 4.62 -7.09 1.34
N SER A 59 4.23 -8.32 1.62
CA SER A 59 4.70 -9.50 0.89
C SER A 59 3.88 -9.70 -0.39
N ALA A 60 4.43 -10.38 -1.39
CA ALA A 60 3.70 -10.67 -2.64
C ALA A 60 2.40 -11.44 -2.40
N ASP A 61 2.42 -12.46 -1.53
CA ASP A 61 1.22 -13.22 -1.14
C ASP A 61 0.16 -12.34 -0.48
N GLU A 62 0.58 -11.37 0.37
CA GLU A 62 -0.35 -10.46 1.03
C GLU A 62 -1.05 -9.54 0.01
N ILE A 63 -0.34 -9.10 -1.02
CA ILE A 63 -0.90 -8.29 -2.11
C ILE A 63 -1.89 -9.12 -2.94
N ILE A 64 -1.56 -10.37 -3.24
CA ILE A 64 -2.42 -11.27 -4.01
C ILE A 64 -3.69 -11.62 -3.22
N ASP A 65 -3.56 -11.99 -1.95
CA ASP A 65 -4.71 -12.26 -1.06
C ASP A 65 -5.64 -11.04 -0.94
N PHE A 66 -5.06 -9.84 -0.89
CA PHE A 66 -5.84 -8.60 -0.90
C PHE A 66 -6.70 -8.47 -2.16
N ALA A 67 -6.15 -8.81 -3.32
CA ALA A 67 -6.86 -8.76 -4.60
C ALA A 67 -8.02 -9.77 -4.67
N GLU A 68 -7.88 -10.92 -4.03
CA GLU A 68 -8.89 -11.98 -3.96
C GLU A 68 -9.97 -11.70 -2.91
N GLY A 69 -9.80 -10.66 -2.09
CA GLY A 69 -10.71 -10.35 -0.99
C GLY A 69 -10.62 -11.34 0.18
N GLY A 70 -9.48 -12.02 0.32
CA GLY A 70 -9.20 -12.97 1.39
C GLY A 70 -9.13 -12.34 2.80
N GLU A 71 -8.92 -13.17 3.83
CA GLU A 71 -8.86 -12.73 5.23
C GLU A 71 -7.72 -11.72 5.52
N GLY A 72 -6.66 -11.71 4.71
CA GLY A 72 -5.54 -10.76 4.82
C GLY A 72 -5.91 -9.32 4.46
N SER A 73 -7.04 -9.10 3.76
CA SER A 73 -7.54 -7.76 3.42
C SER A 73 -7.72 -6.83 4.64
N ASN A 74 -8.10 -7.38 5.80
CA ASN A 74 -8.25 -6.58 7.01
C ASN A 74 -6.90 -6.22 7.64
N SER A 75 -5.95 -7.15 7.64
CA SER A 75 -4.60 -6.91 8.19
C SER A 75 -3.88 -5.82 7.40
N SER A 76 -3.91 -5.89 6.07
CA SER A 76 -3.27 -4.88 5.20
C SER A 76 -3.90 -3.49 5.34
N LYS A 77 -5.23 -3.40 5.47
CA LYS A 77 -5.92 -2.12 5.77
C LYS A 77 -5.47 -1.54 7.11
N VAL A 78 -5.33 -2.39 8.14
CA VAL A 78 -4.87 -1.97 9.47
C VAL A 78 -3.41 -1.48 9.42
N LYS A 79 -2.53 -2.15 8.67
CA LYS A 79 -1.15 -1.68 8.46
C LYS A 79 -1.11 -0.28 7.86
N ILE A 80 -1.88 -0.06 6.79
CA ILE A 80 -1.99 1.25 6.14
C ILE A 80 -2.50 2.28 7.14
N ARG A 81 -3.62 2.00 7.82
CA ARG A 81 -4.18 2.91 8.83
C ARG A 81 -3.16 3.29 9.91
N ASN A 82 -2.45 2.31 10.46
CA ASN A 82 -1.47 2.56 11.52
C ASN A 82 -0.29 3.40 11.00
N ALA A 83 0.14 3.19 9.75
CA ALA A 83 1.21 3.98 9.15
C ALA A 83 0.84 5.46 9.00
N PHE A 84 -0.41 5.77 8.63
CA PHE A 84 -0.92 7.14 8.58
C PHE A 84 -1.24 7.72 9.96
N ALA A 85 -1.75 6.91 10.90
CA ALA A 85 -2.01 7.35 12.27
C ALA A 85 -0.72 7.77 13.00
N SER A 86 0.40 7.09 12.73
CA SER A 86 1.72 7.46 13.26
C SER A 86 2.24 8.81 12.75
N LEU A 87 1.68 9.38 11.68
CA LEU A 87 2.04 10.73 11.21
C LEU A 87 1.30 11.85 11.95
N ALA A 88 0.17 11.54 12.60
CA ALA A 88 -0.69 12.54 13.23
C ALA A 88 -0.31 12.85 14.69
N MET A 89 0.87 12.39 15.15
CA MET A 89 1.41 12.61 16.51
C MET A 89 2.54 13.63 16.52
#